data_AF-A0A947UBA2-F1
#
_entry.id   AF-A0A947UBA2-F1
#
_cell.length_a   1.000
_cell.length_b   1.000
_cell.length_c   1.000
_cell.angle_alpha   90.00
_cell.angle_beta   90.00
_cell.angle_gamma   90.00
#
_symmetry.space_group_name_H-M   'P 1'
#
loop_
_entity.id
_entity.type
_entity.pdbx_description
1 polymer ?
#
loop_
_entity_poly.entity_id
_entity_poly.type
_entity_poly.pdbx_seq_one_letter_code
_entity_poly.pdbx_strand_id
1 'polypeptide(L)'
;KTAASYADLARARLQTMDADLWQLVRDGSMPVATHAVLAATVKFSPLFGDFLRTVVRDQFRRFATRLEVRHWDAYIEDSLRSQPSLPTLSDSTRVKLRQNAMRMLAEAGFIENTRSLRLRSQQIEPAVLHYLRQHNEQYVLDCLQVCP
;
A
#
# COMPACT_ATOMS: atom_id res chain seq x y z
N LYS A 1 -4.45 -10.97 19.26
CA LYS A 1 -5.47 -10.35 18.38
C LYS A 1 -6.07 -11.44 17.53
N THR A 2 -7.37 -11.65 17.66
CA THR A 2 -8.16 -12.81 17.18
C THR A 2 -8.40 -12.77 15.67
N ALA A 3 -8.52 -13.93 15.03
CA ALA A 3 -8.71 -14.10 13.58
C ALA A 3 -9.90 -13.31 13.01
N ALA A 4 -10.97 -13.12 13.80
CA ALA A 4 -12.12 -12.30 13.43
C ALA A 4 -11.74 -10.86 13.02
N SER A 5 -10.82 -10.23 13.75
CA SER A 5 -10.37 -8.86 13.46
C SER A 5 -9.63 -8.73 12.13
N TYR A 6 -8.95 -9.79 11.65
CA TYR A 6 -8.29 -9.76 10.36
C TYR A 6 -9.28 -9.96 9.21
N ALA A 7 -10.26 -10.85 9.38
CA ALA A 7 -11.32 -11.06 8.40
C ALA A 7 -12.17 -9.80 8.23
N ASP A 8 -12.49 -9.10 9.33
CA ASP A 8 -13.26 -7.86 9.28
C ASP A 8 -12.48 -6.74 8.59
N LEU A 9 -11.17 -6.63 8.83
CA LEU A 9 -10.33 -5.65 8.14
C LEU A 9 -10.20 -5.96 6.64
N ALA A 10 -10.03 -7.24 6.27
CA ALA A 10 -9.98 -7.64 4.87
C ALA A 10 -11.30 -7.33 4.16
N ARG A 11 -12.43 -7.64 4.79
CA ARG A 11 -13.76 -7.30 4.30
C ARG A 11 -13.92 -5.79 4.13
N ALA A 12 -13.58 -5.00 5.14
CA ALA A 12 -13.70 -3.54 5.11
C ALA A 12 -12.89 -2.90 3.97
N ARG A 13 -11.69 -3.43 3.67
CA ARG A 13 -10.88 -2.98 2.52
C ARG A 13 -11.56 -3.31 1.21
N LEU A 14 -11.97 -4.58 1.02
CA LEU A 14 -12.62 -5.02 -0.22
C LEU A 14 -13.94 -4.26 -0.47
N GLN A 15 -14.68 -3.94 0.59
CA GLN A 15 -15.92 -3.16 0.51
C GLN A 15 -15.75 -1.70 0.07
N THR A 16 -14.52 -1.18 0.02
CA THR A 16 -14.25 0.12 -0.64
C THR A 16 -14.29 0.04 -2.16
N MET A 17 -14.27 -1.18 -2.71
CA MET A 17 -14.30 -1.51 -4.12
C MET A 17 -15.57 -2.31 -4.44
N ASP A 18 -15.82 -2.58 -5.70
CA ASP A 18 -17.03 -3.27 -6.18
C ASP A 18 -16.74 -4.73 -6.63
N ALA A 19 -17.79 -5.36 -7.16
CA ALA A 19 -17.79 -6.77 -7.54
C ALA A 19 -16.75 -7.11 -8.62
N ASP A 20 -16.39 -6.18 -9.50
CA ASP A 20 -15.44 -6.44 -10.58
C ASP A 20 -14.03 -6.63 -10.01
N LEU A 21 -13.64 -5.80 -9.03
CA LEU A 21 -12.38 -6.02 -8.31
C LEU A 21 -12.42 -7.31 -7.48
N TRP A 22 -13.56 -7.67 -6.89
CA TRP A 22 -13.67 -8.91 -6.12
C TRP A 22 -13.48 -10.15 -7.00
N GLN A 23 -13.92 -10.10 -8.26
CA GLN A 23 -13.63 -11.15 -9.24
C GLN A 23 -12.14 -11.26 -9.53
N LEU A 24 -11.42 -10.13 -9.68
CA LEU A 24 -9.96 -10.14 -9.84
C LEU A 24 -9.25 -10.77 -8.63
N VAL A 25 -9.75 -10.53 -7.42
CA VAL A 25 -9.19 -11.12 -6.19
C VAL A 25 -9.48 -12.62 -6.10
N ARG A 26 -10.66 -13.07 -6.51
CA ARG A 26 -11.10 -14.47 -6.39
C ARG A 26 -10.53 -15.37 -7.48
N ASP A 27 -10.59 -14.90 -8.73
CA ASP A 27 -10.37 -15.71 -9.94
C ASP A 27 -9.04 -15.36 -10.65
N GLY A 28 -8.40 -14.24 -10.27
CA GLY A 28 -7.15 -13.78 -10.86
C GLY A 28 -5.94 -14.62 -10.45
N SER A 29 -4.85 -14.47 -11.21
CA SER A 29 -3.55 -15.02 -10.82
C SER A 29 -3.05 -14.38 -9.52
N MET A 30 -2.09 -15.01 -8.85
CA MET A 30 -1.54 -14.49 -7.59
C MET A 30 -1.07 -13.01 -7.69
N PRO A 31 -0.35 -12.58 -8.75
CA PRO A 31 -0.02 -11.16 -8.93
C PRO A 31 -1.25 -10.25 -9.09
N VAL A 32 -2.27 -10.69 -9.85
CA VAL A 32 -3.50 -9.92 -10.06
C VAL A 32 -4.25 -9.74 -8.75
N ALA A 33 -4.47 -10.83 -8.02
CA ALA A 33 -5.15 -10.78 -6.73
C ALA A 33 -4.39 -9.94 -5.70
N THR A 34 -3.06 -10.06 -5.66
CA THR A 34 -2.21 -9.27 -4.76
C THR A 34 -2.32 -7.78 -5.05
N HIS A 35 -2.20 -7.37 -6.32
CA HIS A 35 -2.34 -5.98 -6.71
C HIS A 35 -3.77 -5.44 -6.53
N ALA A 36 -4.81 -6.26 -6.72
CA ALA A 36 -6.19 -5.88 -6.48
C ALA A 36 -6.45 -5.62 -4.97
N VAL A 37 -5.97 -6.49 -4.09
CA VAL A 37 -6.05 -6.28 -2.63
C VAL A 37 -5.22 -5.08 -2.18
N LEU A 38 -4.07 -4.84 -2.80
CA LEU A 38 -3.26 -3.65 -2.57
C LEU A 38 -4.04 -2.38 -2.93
N ALA A 39 -4.69 -2.35 -4.09
CA ALA A 39 -5.53 -1.23 -4.53
C ALA A 39 -6.66 -0.93 -3.53
N ALA A 40 -7.37 -1.97 -3.08
CA ALA A 40 -8.40 -1.86 -2.04
C ALA A 40 -7.82 -1.33 -0.71
N THR A 41 -6.61 -1.76 -0.34
CA THR A 41 -5.92 -1.29 0.86
C THR A 41 -5.52 0.17 0.77
N VAL A 42 -5.03 0.61 -0.39
CA VAL A 42 -4.67 2.01 -0.66
C VAL A 42 -5.89 2.92 -0.56
N LYS A 43 -7.03 2.50 -1.13
CA LYS A 43 -8.29 3.26 -1.04
C LYS A 43 -8.81 3.35 0.39
N PHE A 44 -8.74 2.24 1.13
CA PHE A 44 -9.14 2.18 2.53
C PHE A 44 -8.22 3.00 3.46
N SER A 45 -6.93 3.06 3.17
CA SER A 45 -5.92 3.67 4.04
C SER A 45 -5.14 4.78 3.31
N PRO A 46 -5.62 6.04 3.35
CA PRO A 46 -4.91 7.18 2.79
C PRO A 46 -3.47 7.29 3.30
N LEU A 47 -3.23 7.04 4.60
CA LEU A 47 -1.88 7.02 5.18
C LEU A 47 -0.91 6.09 4.45
N PHE A 48 -1.38 4.97 3.87
CA PHE A 48 -0.51 4.07 3.12
C PHE A 48 -0.38 4.50 1.66
N GLY A 49 -1.48 4.95 1.02
CA GLY A 49 -1.43 5.51 -0.33
C GLY A 49 -0.52 6.74 -0.46
N ASP A 50 -0.61 7.66 0.50
CA ASP A 50 0.24 8.85 0.61
C ASP A 50 1.72 8.46 0.70
N PHE A 51 2.05 7.44 1.49
CA PHE A 51 3.41 6.92 1.59
C PHE A 51 3.93 6.40 0.24
N LEU A 52 3.08 5.72 -0.54
CA LEU A 52 3.44 5.23 -1.87
C LEU A 52 3.73 6.39 -2.84
N ARG A 53 2.79 7.34 -2.99
CA ARG A 53 2.91 8.42 -4.00
C ARG A 53 3.95 9.48 -3.64
N THR A 54 4.31 9.62 -2.36
CA THR A 54 5.29 10.60 -1.90
C THR A 54 6.66 9.96 -1.74
N VAL A 55 6.84 9.12 -0.72
CA VAL A 55 8.14 8.59 -0.32
C VAL A 55 8.61 7.51 -1.29
N VAL A 56 7.81 6.46 -1.50
CA VAL A 56 8.26 5.31 -2.33
C VAL A 56 8.52 5.75 -3.77
N ARG A 57 7.62 6.55 -4.34
CA ARG A 57 7.80 7.15 -5.67
C ARG A 57 9.06 8.03 -5.75
N ASP A 58 9.34 8.87 -4.76
CA ASP A 58 10.57 9.68 -4.72
C ASP A 58 11.83 8.80 -4.69
N GLN A 59 11.81 7.70 -3.92
CA GLN A 59 12.94 6.77 -3.88
C GLN A 59 13.18 6.09 -5.24
N PHE A 60 12.12 5.69 -5.95
CA PHE A 60 12.25 5.18 -7.32
C PHE A 60 12.79 6.23 -8.29
N ARG A 61 12.28 7.47 -8.24
CA ARG A 61 12.74 8.59 -9.09
C ARG A 61 14.22 8.93 -8.88
N ARG A 62 14.72 8.77 -7.64
CA ARG A 62 16.14 8.97 -7.30
C ARG A 62 17.03 7.78 -7.61
N PHE A 63 16.48 6.72 -8.22
CA PHE A 63 17.19 5.45 -8.43
C PHE A 63 17.81 4.90 -7.14
N ALA A 64 17.13 5.11 -6.00
CA ALA A 64 17.59 4.59 -4.73
C ALA A 64 17.60 3.05 -4.78
N THR A 65 18.63 2.46 -4.19
CA THR A 65 18.76 0.99 -4.17
C THR A 65 17.89 0.34 -3.10
N ARG A 66 17.52 1.08 -2.06
CA ARG A 66 16.80 0.58 -0.88
C ARG A 66 15.85 1.61 -0.30
N LEU A 67 14.73 1.13 0.23
CA LEU A 67 13.81 1.90 1.05
C LEU A 67 14.23 1.78 2.52
N GLU A 68 15.03 2.73 3.02
CA GLU A 68 15.46 2.69 4.42
C GLU A 68 14.31 2.90 5.41
N VAL A 69 14.45 2.29 6.59
CA VAL A 69 13.50 2.38 7.71
C VAL A 69 13.22 3.84 8.11
N ARG A 70 14.26 4.69 8.09
CA ARG A 70 14.15 6.12 8.42
C ARG A 70 13.14 6.87 7.54
N HIS A 71 12.94 6.43 6.29
CA HIS A 71 12.00 7.09 5.38
C HIS A 71 10.55 6.92 5.85
N TRP A 72 10.23 5.76 6.42
CA TRP A 72 8.93 5.52 7.04
C TRP A 72 8.77 6.34 8.33
N ASP A 73 9.79 6.34 9.18
CA ASP A 73 9.71 7.02 10.48
C ASP A 73 9.53 8.54 10.30
N ALA A 74 10.31 9.16 9.40
CA ALA A 74 10.15 10.58 9.02
C ALA A 74 8.76 10.88 8.44
N TYR A 75 8.25 10.02 7.55
CA TYR A 75 6.92 10.17 6.98
C TYR A 75 5.80 10.15 8.03
N ILE A 76 5.87 9.25 9.01
CA ILE A 76 4.88 9.18 10.08
C ILE A 76 4.95 10.41 10.98
N GLU A 77 6.15 10.91 11.28
CA GLU A 77 6.32 12.14 12.05
C GLU A 77 5.69 13.36 11.35
N ASP A 78 5.93 13.51 10.04
CA ASP A 78 5.35 14.59 9.25
C ASP A 78 3.83 14.45 9.10
N SER A 79 3.34 13.23 8.92
CA SER A 79 1.90 12.92 8.82
C SER A 79 1.16 13.27 10.11
N LEU A 80 1.74 12.93 11.26
CA LEU A 80 1.17 13.26 12.57
C LEU A 80 1.20 14.76 12.86
N ARG A 81 2.27 15.45 12.47
CA ARG A 81 2.36 16.91 12.60
C ARG A 81 1.27 17.62 11.78
N SER A 82 0.92 17.06 10.63
CA SER A 82 -0.09 17.59 9.71
C SER A 82 -1.53 17.28 10.13
N GLN A 83 -1.73 16.40 11.13
CA GLN A 83 -3.05 15.94 11.59
C GLN A 83 -3.15 16.04 13.13
N PRO A 84 -3.28 17.26 13.69
CA PRO A 84 -3.21 17.49 15.14
C PRO A 84 -4.32 16.81 15.95
N SER A 85 -5.43 16.44 15.30
CA SER A 85 -6.58 15.77 15.91
C SER A 85 -6.40 14.25 16.06
N LEU A 86 -5.34 13.67 15.49
CA LEU A 86 -5.09 12.24 15.64
C LEU A 86 -4.48 11.94 17.02
N PRO A 87 -4.97 10.92 17.73
CA PRO A 87 -4.36 10.51 18.99
C PRO A 87 -2.89 10.14 18.77
N THR A 88 -2.03 10.53 19.70
CA THR A 88 -0.60 10.20 19.66
C THR A 88 -0.42 8.69 19.49
N LEU A 89 0.15 8.28 18.35
CA LEU A 89 0.43 6.86 18.10
C LEU A 89 1.49 6.36 19.09
N SER A 90 1.15 5.32 19.86
CA SER A 90 2.11 4.63 20.71
C SER A 90 3.22 3.98 19.88
N ASP A 91 4.40 3.83 20.47
CA ASP A 91 5.56 3.21 19.80
C ASP A 91 5.23 1.82 19.26
N SER A 92 4.48 1.04 20.03
CA SER A 92 4.02 -0.30 19.62
C SER A 92 3.11 -0.27 18.37
N THR A 93 2.36 0.82 18.18
CA THR A 93 1.49 1.01 17.01
C THR A 93 2.30 1.45 15.80
N ARG A 94 3.26 2.38 15.98
CA ARG A 94 4.17 2.82 14.93
C ARG A 94 4.97 1.65 14.34
N VAL A 95 5.52 0.79 15.20
CA VAL A 95 6.26 -0.41 14.78
C VAL A 95 5.36 -1.36 13.98
N LYS A 96 4.11 -1.59 14.41
CA LYS A 96 3.16 -2.46 13.70
C LYS A 96 2.76 -1.89 12.35
N LEU A 97 2.49 -0.59 12.26
CA LEU A 97 2.17 0.07 11.00
C LEU A 97 3.33 -0.08 10.02
N ARG A 98 4.57 0.15 10.48
CA ARG A 98 5.78 -0.06 9.68
C ARG A 98 5.92 -1.49 9.17
N GLN A 99 5.78 -2.47 10.07
CA GLN A 99 5.87 -3.88 9.70
C GLN A 99 4.83 -4.26 8.64
N ASN A 100 3.60 -3.79 8.79
CA ASN A 100 2.54 -4.04 7.82
C ASN A 100 2.83 -3.35 6.49
N ALA A 101 3.27 -2.09 6.51
CA ALA A 101 3.60 -1.35 5.29
C ALA A 101 4.72 -2.03 4.49
N MET A 102 5.82 -2.40 5.14
CA MET A 102 6.93 -3.09 4.47
C MET A 102 6.52 -4.47 3.94
N ARG A 103 5.66 -5.19 4.66
CA ARG A 103 5.13 -6.47 4.19
C ARG A 103 4.28 -6.30 2.93
N MET A 104 3.37 -5.33 2.92
CA MET A 104 2.52 -5.05 1.75
C MET A 104 3.35 -4.63 0.54
N LEU A 105 4.43 -3.85 0.73
CA LEU A 105 5.38 -3.52 -0.34
C LEU A 105 6.11 -4.76 -0.89
N ALA A 106 6.49 -5.68 -0.02
CA ALA A 106 7.18 -6.91 -0.42
C ALA A 106 6.25 -7.85 -1.18
N GLU A 107 5.01 -8.03 -0.68
CA GLU A 107 3.97 -8.82 -1.34
C GLU A 107 3.64 -8.25 -2.73
N ALA A 108 3.53 -6.93 -2.85
CA ALA A 108 3.33 -6.23 -4.12
C ALA A 108 4.57 -6.18 -5.03
N GLY A 109 5.71 -6.72 -4.59
CA GLY A 109 6.94 -6.77 -5.38
C GLY A 109 7.68 -5.44 -5.54
N PHE A 110 7.27 -4.36 -4.85
CA PHE A 110 7.99 -3.07 -4.86
C PHE A 110 9.30 -3.12 -4.09
N ILE A 111 9.43 -4.05 -3.14
CA ILE A 111 10.70 -4.39 -2.50
C ILE A 111 10.93 -5.89 -2.58
N GLU A 112 12.20 -6.31 -2.58
CA GLU A 112 12.59 -7.71 -2.66
C GLU A 112 12.11 -8.52 -1.44
N ASN A 113 12.27 -7.96 -0.24
CA ASN A 113 11.78 -8.53 1.01
C ASN A 113 11.90 -7.49 2.15
N THR A 114 11.31 -7.80 3.30
CA THR A 114 11.31 -6.91 4.48
C THR A 114 12.65 -6.83 5.22
N ARG A 115 13.67 -7.60 4.82
CA ARG A 115 15.01 -7.60 5.44
C ARG A 115 15.99 -6.74 4.64
N SER A 116 16.05 -6.91 3.32
CA SER A 116 16.95 -6.14 2.45
C SER A 116 16.39 -4.76 2.12
N LEU A 117 15.06 -4.64 2.08
CA LEU A 117 14.33 -3.45 1.64
C LEU A 117 14.81 -2.92 0.27
N ARG A 118 15.40 -3.80 -0.55
CA ARG A 118 15.87 -3.44 -1.90
C ARG A 118 14.69 -3.14 -2.79
N LEU A 119 14.69 -1.98 -3.41
CA LEU A 119 13.64 -1.56 -4.32
C LEU A 119 13.67 -2.42 -5.58
N ARG A 120 12.48 -2.79 -6.07
CA ARG A 120 12.30 -3.53 -7.31
C ARG A 120 11.21 -2.84 -8.12
N SER A 121 11.51 -2.57 -9.39
CA SER A 121 10.51 -2.03 -10.31
C SER A 121 9.54 -3.16 -10.66
N GLN A 122 8.35 -3.11 -10.08
CA GLN A 122 7.24 -4.01 -10.36
C GLN A 122 6.09 -3.16 -10.91
N GLN A 123 5.66 -3.49 -12.12
CA GLN A 123 4.47 -2.86 -12.71
C GLN A 123 3.22 -3.52 -12.14
N ILE A 124 2.19 -2.71 -11.92
CA ILE A 124 0.87 -3.22 -11.52
C ILE A 124 0.24 -3.99 -12.68
N GLU A 125 -0.43 -5.08 -12.35
CA GLU A 125 -1.07 -5.93 -13.34
C GLU A 125 -2.08 -5.14 -14.21
N PRO A 126 -2.05 -5.28 -15.54
CA PRO A 126 -2.90 -4.51 -16.45
C PRO A 126 -4.40 -4.64 -16.16
N ALA A 127 -4.85 -5.82 -15.72
CA ALA A 127 -6.25 -6.05 -15.35
C ALA A 127 -6.71 -5.15 -14.20
N VAL A 128 -5.84 -4.94 -13.20
CA VAL A 128 -6.12 -4.05 -12.06
C VAL A 128 -6.11 -2.60 -12.51
N LEU A 129 -5.15 -2.19 -13.34
CA LEU A 129 -5.13 -0.83 -13.89
C LEU A 129 -6.35 -0.52 -14.76
N HIS A 130 -6.83 -1.50 -15.53
CA HIS A 130 -8.04 -1.38 -16.34
C HIS A 130 -9.26 -1.13 -15.46
N TYR A 131 -9.45 -1.96 -14.44
CA TYR A 131 -10.52 -1.80 -13.45
C TYR A 131 -10.51 -0.40 -12.83
N LEU A 132 -9.36 0.03 -12.31
CA LEU A 132 -9.23 1.32 -11.63
C LEU A 132 -9.55 2.51 -12.54
N ARG A 133 -9.18 2.43 -13.83
CA ARG A 133 -9.52 3.47 -14.82
C ARG A 133 -11.01 3.50 -15.13
N GLN A 134 -11.63 2.33 -15.32
CA GLN A 134 -13.07 2.24 -15.59
C GLN A 134 -13.93 2.81 -14.45
N HIS A 135 -13.46 2.64 -13.22
CA HIS A 135 -14.17 3.07 -12.01
C HIS A 135 -13.75 4.47 -11.52
N ASN A 136 -12.95 5.22 -12.30
CA ASN A 136 -12.46 6.56 -11.95
C ASN A 136 -11.70 6.63 -10.61
N GLU A 137 -10.98 5.57 -10.24
CA GLU A 137 -10.20 5.47 -9.01
C GLU A 137 -8.86 6.23 -9.11
N GLN A 138 -8.93 7.53 -9.42
CA GLN A 138 -7.76 8.37 -9.73
C GLN A 138 -6.73 8.41 -8.59
N TYR A 139 -7.21 8.53 -7.35
CA TYR A 139 -6.35 8.52 -6.16
C TYR A 139 -5.53 7.22 -6.06
N VAL A 140 -6.18 6.08 -6.28
CA VAL A 140 -5.55 4.76 -6.18
C VAL A 140 -4.56 4.57 -7.33
N LEU A 141 -4.94 4.98 -8.55
CA LEU A 141 -4.05 4.96 -9.72
C LEU A 141 -2.77 5.75 -9.45
N ASP A 142 -2.88 6.97 -8.93
CA ASP A 142 -1.71 7.79 -8.58
C ASP A 142 -0.86 7.08 -7.52
N CYS A 143 -1.47 6.58 -6.44
CA CYS A 143 -0.73 5.89 -5.39
C CYS A 143 0.04 4.64 -5.87
N LEU A 144 -0.49 3.90 -6.84
CA LEU A 144 0.13 2.66 -7.32
C LEU A 144 1.18 2.90 -8.43
N GLN A 145 1.17 4.05 -9.09
CA GLN A 145 2.17 4.45 -10.08
C GLN A 145 3.43 4.99 -9.39
N VAL A 146 4.19 4.11 -8.74
CA VAL A 146 5.41 4.49 -8.01
C VAL A 146 6.67 4.37 -8.87
N CYS A 147 6.66 3.53 -9.90
CA CYS A 147 7.77 3.38 -10.85
C CYS A 147 7.60 4.35 -12.03
N PRO A 148 8.70 4.96 -12.51
CA PRO A 148 8.69 5.78 -13.73
C PRO A 148 8.42 4.96 -15.00
#